data_AF-A0A919A621-F1
#
_entry.id   AF-A0A919A621-F1
#
_cell.length_a   1.000
_cell.length_b   1.000
_cell.length_c   1.000
_cell.angle_alpha   90.00
_cell.angle_beta   90.00
_cell.angle_gamma   90.00
#
_symmetry.space_group_name_H-M   'P 1'
#
loop_
_entity.id
_entity.type
_entity.pdbx_description
1 polymer ?
#
loop_
_entity_poly.entity_id
_entity_poly.type
_entity_poly.pdbx_seq_one_letter_code
_entity_poly.pdbx_strand_id
1 'polypeptide(L)'
;MFVNEWDPVSSSYPAALRVRAEQLVGDGHSVQEVARELGVSVQTVYRWRRVRVSASELARARARIGELEGEIDLLREAIAVMKQVVPPKGGTR
;
A
#
# COMPACT_ATOMS: atom_id res chain seq x y z
N MET A 1 -24.43 4.80 -25.89
CA MET A 1 -23.88 5.96 -25.17
C MET A 1 -23.61 5.52 -23.75
N PHE A 2 -22.35 5.27 -23.38
CA PHE A 2 -22.00 5.02 -21.98
C PHE A 2 -21.47 6.33 -21.41
N VAL A 3 -22.32 6.98 -20.61
CA VAL A 3 -22.03 8.23 -19.91
C VAL A 3 -20.79 8.01 -19.05
N ASN A 4 -19.74 8.78 -19.32
CA ASN A 4 -18.46 8.71 -18.64
C ASN A 4 -18.27 10.07 -17.96
N GLU A 5 -18.82 10.22 -16.75
CA GLU A 5 -18.83 11.48 -16.00
C GLU A 5 -18.51 11.17 -14.51
N TRP A 6 -17.21 11.21 -14.20
CA TRP A 6 -16.57 11.47 -12.90
C TRP A 6 -16.82 10.58 -11.64
N ASP A 7 -15.82 10.64 -10.76
CA ASP A 7 -15.89 10.61 -9.29
C ASP A 7 -15.15 9.45 -8.56
N PRO A 8 -14.04 9.70 -7.83
CA PRO A 8 -13.34 8.71 -6.99
C PRO A 8 -14.16 8.13 -5.82
N VAL A 9 -15.44 8.45 -5.70
CA VAL A 9 -16.34 7.96 -4.62
C VAL A 9 -17.46 7.03 -5.13
N SER A 10 -17.64 6.84 -6.45
CA SER A 10 -18.84 6.17 -7.01
C SER A 10 -18.62 4.77 -7.61
N SER A 11 -17.55 4.05 -7.26
CA SER A 11 -17.38 2.67 -7.74
C SER A 11 -18.17 1.67 -6.89
N SER A 12 -19.50 1.73 -6.96
CA SER A 12 -20.45 0.77 -6.34
C SER A 12 -20.42 -0.61 -7.03
N TYR A 13 -19.22 -1.16 -7.26
CA TYR A 13 -19.08 -2.60 -7.44
C TYR A 13 -19.01 -3.21 -6.03
N PRO A 14 -19.88 -4.18 -5.70
CA PRO A 14 -19.81 -4.90 -4.44
C PRO A 14 -18.37 -5.30 -4.12
N ALA A 15 -17.90 -5.00 -2.91
CA ALA A 15 -16.57 -5.41 -2.45
C ALA A 15 -16.35 -6.93 -2.65
N ALA A 16 -17.43 -7.71 -2.56
CA ALA A 16 -17.45 -9.14 -2.86
C ALA A 16 -17.02 -9.50 -4.29
N LEU A 17 -17.43 -8.73 -5.32
CA LEU A 17 -17.00 -8.96 -6.70
C LEU A 17 -15.50 -8.70 -6.87
N ARG A 18 -14.98 -7.65 -6.21
CA ARG A 18 -13.55 -7.36 -6.23
C ARG A 18 -12.75 -8.48 -5.56
N VAL A 19 -13.18 -8.93 -4.37
CA VAL A 19 -12.54 -10.04 -3.64
C VAL A 19 -12.57 -11.32 -4.47
N ARG A 20 -13.70 -11.63 -5.12
CA ARG A 20 -13.81 -12.81 -5.99
C ARG A 20 -12.92 -12.70 -7.24
N ALA A 21 -12.85 -11.51 -7.86
CA ALA A 21 -11.94 -11.26 -8.98
C ALA A 21 -10.48 -11.45 -8.57
N GLU A 22 -10.11 -11.00 -7.37
CA GLU A 22 -8.77 -11.15 -6.81
C GLU A 22 -8.41 -12.60 -6.55
N GLN A 23 -9.36 -13.40 -6.04
CA GLN A 23 -9.18 -14.84 -5.83
C GLN A 23 -8.93 -15.55 -7.16
N LEU A 24 -9.80 -15.36 -8.16
CA LEU A 24 -9.68 -16.02 -9.46
C LEU A 24 -8.37 -15.68 -10.18
N VAL A 25 -7.94 -14.41 -10.13
CA VAL A 25 -6.64 -14.00 -10.68
C VAL A 25 -5.48 -14.63 -9.88
N GLY A 26 -5.63 -14.77 -8.56
CA GLY A 26 -4.67 -15.48 -7.70
C GLY A 26 -4.57 -16.97 -8.02
N ASP A 27 -5.69 -17.60 -8.38
CA ASP A 27 -5.79 -19.00 -8.78
C ASP A 27 -5.28 -19.27 -10.22
N GLY A 28 -4.84 -18.22 -10.93
CA GLY A 28 -4.22 -18.31 -12.25
C GLY A 28 -5.16 -18.09 -13.43
N HIS A 29 -6.44 -17.73 -13.20
CA HIS A 29 -7.36 -17.40 -14.28
C HIS A 29 -6.94 -16.12 -15.01
N SER A 30 -7.15 -16.11 -16.33
CA SER A 30 -6.90 -14.94 -17.16
C SER A 30 -7.90 -13.82 -16.86
N VAL A 31 -7.48 -12.57 -17.10
CA VAL A 31 -8.34 -11.39 -16.88
C VAL A 31 -9.64 -11.48 -17.71
N GLN A 32 -9.58 -12.09 -18.90
CA GLN A 32 -10.75 -12.32 -19.75
C GLN A 32 -11.73 -13.33 -19.14
N GLU A 33 -11.24 -14.43 -18.57
CA GLU A 33 -12.08 -15.44 -17.92
C GLU A 33 -12.76 -14.87 -16.68
N VAL A 34 -12.01 -14.12 -15.86
CA VAL A 34 -12.55 -13.46 -14.65
C VAL A 34 -13.63 -12.44 -15.01
N ALA A 35 -13.42 -11.65 -16.07
CA ALA A 35 -14.40 -10.67 -16.53
C ALA A 35 -15.71 -11.36 -16.97
N ARG A 36 -15.59 -12.46 -17.70
CA ARG A 36 -16.72 -13.28 -18.13
C ARG A 36 -17.46 -13.92 -16.95
N GLU A 37 -16.73 -14.50 -16.00
CA GLU A 37 -17.31 -15.17 -14.83
C GLU A 37 -18.06 -14.18 -13.92
N LEU A 38 -17.55 -12.97 -13.78
CA LEU A 38 -18.13 -11.96 -12.89
C LEU A 38 -19.12 -11.01 -13.58
N GLY A 39 -19.31 -11.15 -14.90
CA GLY A 39 -20.19 -10.28 -15.68
C GLY A 39 -19.75 -8.82 -15.71
N VAL A 40 -18.44 -8.56 -15.62
CA VAL A 40 -17.86 -7.20 -15.61
C VAL A 40 -17.00 -6.96 -16.84
N SER A 41 -16.66 -5.70 -17.11
CA SER A 41 -15.75 -5.40 -18.22
C SER A 41 -14.32 -5.87 -17.91
N VAL A 42 -13.60 -6.32 -18.95
CA VAL A 42 -12.18 -6.68 -18.85
C VAL A 42 -11.34 -5.52 -18.32
N GLN A 43 -11.67 -4.28 -18.69
CA GLN A 43 -11.03 -3.06 -18.20
C GLN A 43 -11.20 -2.88 -16.68
N THR A 44 -12.38 -3.21 -16.14
CA THR A 44 -12.65 -3.20 -14.69
C THR A 44 -11.71 -4.16 -13.95
N VAL A 45 -11.54 -5.38 -14.48
CA VAL A 45 -10.65 -6.39 -13.88
C VAL A 45 -9.18 -5.96 -13.95
N TYR A 46 -8.73 -5.39 -15.08
CA TYR A 46 -7.38 -4.80 -15.17
C TYR A 46 -7.18 -3.66 -14.18
N ARG A 47 -8.18 -2.80 -13.95
CA ARG A 47 -8.11 -1.73 -12.96
C ARG A 47 -7.93 -2.29 -11.56
N TRP A 48 -8.71 -3.31 -11.17
CA TRP A 48 -8.55 -3.98 -9.88
C TRP A 48 -7.19 -4.66 -9.73
N ARG A 49 -6.69 -5.30 -10.79
CA ARG A 49 -5.35 -5.90 -10.80
C ARG A 49 -4.24 -4.86 -10.59
N ARG A 50 -4.39 -3.66 -11.14
CA ARG A 50 -3.37 -2.59 -11.07
C ARG A 50 -3.28 -1.91 -9.70
N VAL A 51 -4.37 -1.88 -8.93
CA VAL A 51 -4.41 -1.30 -7.57
C VAL A 51 -3.81 -2.27 -6.52
N ARG A 52 -3.42 -3.49 -6.93
CA ARG A 52 -2.66 -4.45 -6.12
C ARG A 52 -1.20 -3.99 -5.90
N VAL A 53 -0.97 -2.96 -5.08
CA VAL A 53 0.15 -3.13 -4.14
C VAL A 53 -0.27 -4.32 -3.31
N SER A 54 0.45 -5.45 -3.39
CA SER A 54 -0.02 -6.67 -2.73
C SER A 54 -0.18 -6.40 -1.24
N ALA A 55 -1.27 -6.87 -0.63
CA ALA A 55 -1.53 -6.62 0.79
C ALA A 55 -0.33 -7.07 1.66
N SER A 56 0.40 -8.11 1.21
CA SER A 56 1.65 -8.58 1.82
C SER A 56 2.83 -7.64 1.61
N GLU A 57 2.99 -7.01 0.45
CA GLU A 57 3.99 -5.93 0.25
C GLU A 57 3.64 -4.71 1.10
N LEU A 58 2.36 -4.33 1.18
CA LEU A 58 1.93 -3.22 2.02
C LEU A 58 2.18 -3.52 3.51
N ALA A 59 1.89 -4.74 3.96
CA ALA A 59 2.17 -5.16 5.33
C ALA A 59 3.68 -5.17 5.63
N ARG A 60 4.50 -5.70 4.72
CA ARG A 60 5.96 -5.67 4.85
C ARG A 60 6.51 -4.24 4.88
N ALA A 61 6.01 -3.37 4.00
CA ALA A 61 6.41 -1.97 3.98
C ALA A 61 6.05 -1.27 5.31
N ARG A 62 4.86 -1.51 5.85
CA ARG A 62 4.43 -0.94 7.14
C ARG A 62 5.27 -1.46 8.31
N ALA A 63 5.58 -2.76 8.33
CA ALA A 63 6.47 -3.32 9.34
C ALA A 63 7.86 -2.67 9.29
N ARG A 64 8.43 -2.54 8.08
CA ARG A 64 9.74 -1.91 7.90
C ARG A 64 9.76 -0.44 8.30
N ILE A 65 8.67 0.30 8.07
CA ILE A 65 8.53 1.69 8.53
C ILE A 65 8.59 1.74 10.06
N GLY A 66 7.82 0.91 10.76
CA GLY A 66 7.81 0.89 12.22
C GLY A 66 9.18 0.52 12.83
N GLU A 67 9.90 -0.43 12.22
CA GLU A 67 11.28 -0.76 12.62
C GLU A 67 12.21 0.46 12.52
N LEU A 68 12.20 1.14 11.37
CA LEU A 68 13.05 2.30 11.11
C LEU A 68 12.70 3.48 12.00
N GLU A 69 11.42 3.71 12.27
CA GLU A 69 10.96 4.74 13.21
C GLU A 69 11.48 4.46 14.63
N GLY A 70 11.42 3.20 15.07
CA GLY A 70 11.98 2.79 16.36
C GLY A 70 13.50 2.95 16.44
N GLU A 71 14.23 2.61 15.37
CA GLU A 71 15.68 2.86 15.28
C GLU A 71 16.01 4.37 15.40
N ILE A 72 15.26 5.22 14.71
CA ILE A 72 15.44 6.68 14.75
C ILE A 72 15.22 7.22 16.15
N ASP A 73 14.19 6.77 16.85
CA ASP A 73 13.88 7.26 18.20
C ASP A 73 14.94 6.83 19.21
N LEU A 74 15.41 5.58 19.15
CA LEU A 74 16.52 5.11 19.99
C LEU A 74 17.81 5.90 19.73
N LEU A 75 18.14 6.20 18.47
CA LEU A 75 19.30 7.01 18.12
C LEU A 75 19.17 8.45 18.65
N ARG A 76 17.97 9.04 18.59
CA ARG A 76 17.72 10.37 19.13
C ARG A 76 17.91 10.43 20.64
N GLU A 77 17.43 9.42 21.36
CA GLU A 77 17.63 9.30 22.81
C GLU A 77 19.12 9.15 23.16
N ALA A 78 19.84 8.27 22.45
CA ALA A 78 21.27 8.08 22.67
C ALA A 78 22.06 9.38 22.42
N ILE A 79 21.75 10.12 21.35
CA ILE A 79 22.34 11.42 21.06
C ILE A 79 22.01 12.44 22.16
N ALA A 80 20.77 12.46 22.66
CA ALA A 80 20.35 13.36 23.72
C ALA A 80 21.15 13.11 25.01
N VAL A 81 21.31 11.85 25.40
CA VAL A 81 22.16 11.49 26.56
C VAL A 81 23.61 11.87 26.30
N MET A 82 24.16 11.57 25.12
CA MET A 82 25.55 11.90 24.79
C MET A 82 25.82 13.41 24.88
N LYS A 83 24.88 14.25 24.42
CA LYS A 83 24.98 15.72 24.53
C LYS A 83 24.98 16.23 25.97
N GLN A 84 24.42 15.48 26.92
CA GLN A 84 24.48 15.84 28.35
C GLN A 84 25.85 15.54 28.96
N VAL A 85 26.54 14.51 28.47
CA VAL A 85 27.82 14.04 29.03
C VAL A 85 29.04 14.67 28.34
N VAL A 86 28.93 14.97 27.04
CA VAL A 86 30.02 15.58 26.27
C VAL A 86 29.79 17.10 26.21
N PRO A 87 30.62 17.93 26.86
CA PRO A 87 30.52 19.37 26.68
C PRO A 87 30.69 19.71 25.19
N PRO A 88 29.94 20.69 24.65
CA PRO A 88 30.06 21.06 23.25
C PRO A 88 31.52 21.36 22.97
N LYS A 89 32.07 20.75 21.92
CA LYS A 89 33.47 20.93 21.52
C LYS A 89 33.73 22.43 21.50
N GLY A 90 34.54 22.90 22.45
CA GLY A 90 34.70 24.32 22.74
C GLY A 90 35.01 25.05 21.44
N GLY A 91 34.18 26.03 21.08
CA GLY A 91 34.43 26.86 19.92
C GLY A 91 35.80 27.51 20.08
N THR A 92 36.72 27.15 19.19
CA THR A 92 38.01 27.81 19.10
C THR A 92 37.75 29.28 18.77
N ARG A 93 38.16 30.15 19.69
CA ARG A 93 38.14 31.61 19.54
C ARG A 93 39.25 32.07 18.61
#